data_AF-A0A2P4QYD2-F1
#
_entry.id   AF-A0A2P4QYD2-F1
#
_cell.length_a   1.000
_cell.length_b   1.000
_cell.length_c   1.000
_cell.angle_alpha   90.00
_cell.angle_beta   90.00
_cell.angle_gamma   90.00
#
_symmetry.space_group_name_H-M   'P 1'
#
loop_
_entity.id
_entity.type
_entity.pdbx_description
1 polymer ?
#
loop_
_entity_poly.entity_id
_entity_poly.type
_entity_poly.pdbx_seq_one_letter_code
_entity_poly.pdbx_strand_id
1 'polypeptide(L)'
;RPKLTTTIWEDEQTLCYQVDARGICVARRQDNDMINGTKLLNVVGMSRGKRDGILKNEKGRVVVKVGAMHLKGVWITFQRAKTLAAQFKISELLYPLFVDDPSIFL
;
A
#
# COMPACT_ATOMS: atom_id res chain seq x y z
N ARG A 1 -12.49 -1.09 13.94
CA ARG A 1 -11.33 -1.96 13.68
C ARG A 1 -11.09 -1.95 12.17
N PRO A 2 -9.85 -1.78 11.67
CA PRO A 2 -9.60 -1.82 10.23
C PRO A 2 -10.06 -3.18 9.68
N LYS A 3 -10.91 -3.18 8.65
CA LYS A 3 -11.39 -4.40 8.00
C LYS A 3 -10.43 -4.74 6.87
N LEU A 4 -9.99 -5.99 6.82
CA LEU A 4 -9.23 -6.51 5.69
C LEU A 4 -10.20 -7.03 4.63
N THR A 5 -9.93 -6.71 3.37
CA THR A 5 -10.60 -7.30 2.21
C THR A 5 -9.55 -7.79 1.21
N THR A 6 -9.99 -8.53 0.20
CA THR A 6 -9.10 -9.03 -0.85
C THR A 6 -9.65 -8.70 -2.24
N THR A 7 -8.75 -8.45 -3.18
CA THR A 7 -9.08 -8.38 -4.61
C THR A 7 -8.07 -9.18 -5.42
N ILE A 8 -8.50 -9.78 -6.52
CA ILE A 8 -7.57 -10.33 -7.51
C ILE A 8 -7.01 -9.16 -8.34
N TRP A 9 -5.70 -9.16 -8.54
CA TRP A 9 -5.02 -8.31 -9.52
C TRP A 9 -4.66 -9.19 -10.71
N GLU A 10 -5.56 -9.24 -11.69
CA GLU A 10 -5.47 -10.14 -12.84
C GLU A 10 -4.21 -9.89 -13.69
N ASP A 11 -3.90 -8.63 -13.99
CA ASP A 11 -2.71 -8.24 -14.80
C ASP A 11 -1.40 -8.80 -14.23
N GLU A 12 -1.33 -8.92 -12.90
CA GLU A 12 -0.15 -9.35 -12.16
C GLU A 12 -0.28 -10.77 -11.59
N GLN A 13 -1.40 -11.44 -11.88
CA GLN A 13 -1.71 -12.81 -11.44
C GLN A 13 -1.51 -13.03 -9.93
N THR A 14 -1.91 -12.05 -9.12
CA THR A 14 -1.72 -12.07 -7.66
C THR A 14 -2.96 -11.59 -6.91
N LEU A 15 -3.13 -12.03 -5.67
CA LEU A 15 -4.11 -11.45 -4.76
C LEU A 15 -3.53 -10.20 -4.10
N CYS A 16 -4.40 -9.24 -3.80
CA CYS A 16 -4.06 -8.08 -2.98
C CYS A 16 -4.93 -8.03 -1.73
N TYR A 17 -4.30 -7.96 -0.56
CA TYR A 17 -4.92 -7.60 0.70
C TYR A 17 -5.15 -6.09 0.74
N GLN A 18 -6.30 -5.65 1.21
CA GLN A 18 -6.73 -4.27 1.16
C GLN A 18 -7.25 -3.79 2.51
N VAL A 19 -6.88 -2.57 2.87
CA VAL A 19 -7.44 -1.85 4.02
C VAL A 19 -7.84 -0.46 3.57
N ASP A 20 -9.09 -0.09 3.84
CA ASP A 20 -9.60 1.26 3.66
C ASP A 20 -9.31 2.10 4.91
N ALA A 21 -8.59 3.20 4.71
CA ALA A 21 -8.30 4.18 5.76
C ALA A 21 -8.52 5.59 5.20
N ARG A 22 -9.34 6.39 5.88
CA ARG A 22 -9.63 7.79 5.51
C ARG A 22 -10.09 7.94 4.04
N GLY A 23 -10.91 7.00 3.57
CA GLY A 23 -11.41 6.98 2.18
C GLY A 23 -10.37 6.57 1.13
N ILE A 24 -9.22 6.05 1.54
CA ILE A 24 -8.17 5.55 0.66
C ILE A 24 -7.97 4.05 0.87
N CYS A 25 -8.10 3.29 -0.21
CA CYS A 25 -7.78 1.87 -0.24
C CYS A 25 -6.27 1.67 -0.43
N VAL A 26 -5.60 1.07 0.55
CA VAL A 26 -4.19 0.69 0.49
C VAL A 26 -4.08 -0.82 0.30
N ALA A 27 -3.22 -1.26 -0.62
CA ALA A 27 -3.07 -2.66 -0.98
C ALA A 27 -1.67 -3.19 -0.68
N ARG A 28 -1.59 -4.45 -0.23
CA ARG A 28 -0.39 -5.29 -0.15
C ARG A 28 -0.57 -6.49 -1.07
N ARG A 29 0.42 -6.79 -1.92
CA ARG A 29 0.40 -7.99 -2.77
C ARG A 29 0.69 -9.24 -1.94
N GLN A 30 0.06 -10.36 -2.27
CA GLN A 30 0.29 -11.64 -1.61
C GLN A 30 1.61 -12.30 -2.04
N ASP A 31 2.01 -12.14 -3.30
CA ASP A 31 3.15 -12.84 -3.90
C ASP A 31 4.52 -12.33 -3.44
N ASN A 32 4.64 -11.03 -3.12
CA ASN A 32 5.94 -10.40 -2.82
C ASN A 32 5.88 -9.31 -1.75
N ASP A 33 4.76 -9.17 -1.04
CA ASP A 33 4.53 -8.22 0.05
C ASP A 33 4.71 -6.75 -0.29
N MET A 34 4.86 -6.38 -1.56
CA MET A 34 4.94 -4.97 -1.93
C MET A 34 3.63 -4.26 -1.57
N ILE A 35 3.77 -3.01 -1.12
CA ILE A 35 2.65 -2.17 -0.73
C ILE A 35 2.55 -0.98 -1.66
N ASN A 36 1.33 -0.59 -2.02
CA ASN A 36 1.10 0.61 -2.82
C ASN A 36 1.42 1.88 -2.01
N GLY A 37 2.66 2.34 -2.13
CA GLY A 37 3.19 3.52 -1.43
C GLY A 37 2.49 4.82 -1.82
N THR A 38 1.94 4.91 -3.04
CA THR A 38 1.12 6.06 -3.44
C THR A 38 -0.15 6.16 -2.61
N LYS A 39 -0.88 5.05 -2.42
CA LYS A 39 -2.10 5.02 -1.61
C LYS A 39 -1.77 5.23 -0.13
N LEU A 40 -0.72 4.58 0.38
CA LEU A 40 -0.25 4.76 1.76
C LEU A 40 0.01 6.24 2.09
N LEU A 41 0.74 6.97 1.25
CA LEU A 41 1.06 8.38 1.51
C LEU A 41 -0.15 9.31 1.29
N ASN A 42 -1.15 8.89 0.49
CA ASN A 42 -2.41 9.64 0.39
C ASN A 42 -3.24 9.55 1.69
N VAL A 43 -3.15 8.45 2.46
CA VAL A 43 -3.79 8.35 3.81
C VAL A 43 -3.27 9.44 4.76
N VAL A 44 -2.03 9.86 4.60
CA VAL A 44 -1.41 10.96 5.38
C VAL A 44 -2.02 12.33 5.01
N GLY A 45 -2.69 12.46 3.86
CA GLY A 45 -3.13 13.74 3.31
C GLY A 45 -1.99 14.53 2.66
N MET A 46 -0.95 13.84 2.20
CA MET A 46 0.25 14.46 1.64
C MET A 46 -0.04 15.10 0.27
N SER A 47 0.55 16.28 0.03
CA SER A 47 0.50 16.91 -1.29
C SER A 47 1.20 16.04 -2.34
N ARG A 48 0.74 16.15 -3.60
CA ARG A 48 1.29 15.40 -4.73
C ARG A 48 2.81 15.55 -4.86
N GLY A 49 3.32 16.78 -4.84
CA GLY A 49 4.75 17.05 -5.02
C GLY A 49 5.62 16.41 -3.93
N LYS A 50 5.20 16.48 -2.66
CA LYS A 50 5.92 15.86 -1.54
C LYS A 50 5.89 14.34 -1.64
N ARG A 51 4.73 13.75 -1.96
CA ARG A 51 4.56 12.32 -2.16
C ARG A 51 5.46 11.80 -3.29
N ASP A 52 5.38 12.44 -4.46
CA ASP A 52 6.15 12.05 -5.63
C ASP A 52 7.67 12.23 -5.35
N GLY A 53 8.04 13.24 -4.58
CA GLY A 53 9.41 13.48 -4.10
C GLY A 53 9.96 12.38 -3.17
N ILE A 54 9.12 11.79 -2.32
CA ILE A 54 9.50 10.63 -1.49
C ILE A 54 9.64 9.39 -2.38
N LEU A 55 8.58 9.07 -3.14
CA LEU A 55 8.50 7.81 -3.88
C LEU A 55 9.52 7.73 -5.02
N LYS A 56 9.91 8.85 -5.64
CA LYS A 56 10.92 8.88 -6.71
C LYS A 56 12.33 8.46 -6.27
N ASN A 57 12.58 8.34 -4.97
CA ASN A 57 13.88 7.94 -4.44
C ASN A 57 13.86 6.55 -3.79
N GLU A 58 12.70 5.89 -3.73
CA GLU A 58 12.60 4.57 -3.12
C GLU A 58 13.26 3.51 -4.03
N LYS A 59 14.24 2.78 -3.45
CA LYS A 59 14.97 1.70 -4.13
C LYS A 59 14.06 0.49 -4.33
N GLY A 60 14.17 -0.16 -5.49
CA GLY A 60 13.35 -1.34 -5.82
C GLY A 60 11.86 -1.03 -6.01
N ARG A 61 11.49 0.24 -6.21
CA ARG A 61 10.11 0.60 -6.50
C ARG A 61 9.65 0.03 -7.85
N VAL A 62 8.36 -0.28 -7.95
CA VAL A 62 7.70 -0.64 -9.20
C VAL A 62 6.62 0.39 -9.51
N VAL A 63 6.53 0.84 -10.76
CA VAL A 63 5.57 1.87 -11.17
C VAL A 63 4.49 1.25 -12.04
N VAL A 64 3.26 1.28 -11.56
CA VAL A 64 2.08 0.78 -12.27
C VAL A 64 1.24 1.96 -12.75
N LYS A 65 1.16 2.11 -14.07
CA LYS A 65 0.49 3.26 -14.74
C LYS A 65 -0.88 2.89 -15.33
N VAL A 66 -1.09 1.63 -15.63
CA VAL A 66 -2.30 1.08 -16.28
C VAL A 66 -3.03 0.12 -15.33
N GLY A 67 -4.19 -0.40 -15.73
CA GLY A 67 -5.00 -1.30 -14.90
C GLY A 67 -5.98 -0.57 -13.97
N ALA A 68 -6.45 -1.26 -12.93
CA ALA A 68 -7.46 -0.75 -12.00
C ALA A 68 -6.97 0.48 -11.22
N MET A 69 -7.80 1.53 -11.13
CA MET A 69 -7.43 2.82 -10.52
C MET A 69 -6.94 2.75 -9.07
N HIS A 70 -7.44 1.78 -8.31
CA HIS A 70 -7.05 1.57 -6.92
C HIS A 70 -5.70 0.82 -6.79
N LEU A 71 -5.21 0.17 -7.85
CA LEU A 71 -3.92 -0.54 -7.90
C LEU A 71 -2.82 0.25 -8.63
N LYS A 72 -3.19 1.27 -9.42
CA LYS A 72 -2.22 2.23 -9.99
C LYS A 72 -1.40 2.94 -8.91
N GLY A 73 -0.14 3.22 -9.23
CA GLY A 73 0.77 3.98 -8.37
C GLY A 73 2.16 3.38 -8.31
N VAL A 74 2.95 3.89 -7.38
CA VAL A 74 4.28 3.36 -7.04
C VAL A 74 4.14 2.34 -5.92
N TRP A 75 4.55 1.12 -6.19
CA TRP A 75 4.67 0.03 -5.23
C TRP A 75 6.08 0.02 -4.65
N ILE A 76 6.16 -0.14 -3.34
CA ILE A 76 7.42 -0.13 -2.56
C ILE A 76 7.50 -1.39 -1.71
N THR A 77 8.70 -1.72 -1.26
CA THR A 77 8.92 -2.90 -0.42
C THR A 77 8.15 -2.79 0.90
N PHE A 78 7.75 -3.95 1.46
CA PHE A 78 7.08 -4.04 2.75
C PHE A 78 7.80 -3.25 3.84
N GLN A 79 9.11 -3.48 3.99
CA GLN A 79 9.93 -2.83 5.00
C GLN A 79 9.88 -1.31 4.88
N ARG A 80 9.93 -0.79 3.64
CA ARG A 80 9.90 0.65 3.41
C ARG A 80 8.53 1.24 3.70
N ALA A 81 7.46 0.58 3.28
CA ALA A 81 6.09 0.99 3.62
C ALA A 81 5.86 1.02 5.13
N LYS A 82 6.35 0.01 5.87
CA LYS A 82 6.29 -0.03 7.34
C LYS A 82 7.04 1.14 7.99
N THR A 83 8.24 1.48 7.50
CA THR A 83 8.98 2.67 7.98
C THR A 83 8.23 3.97 7.72
N LEU A 84 7.67 4.15 6.51
CA LEU A 84 6.89 5.36 6.19
C LEU A 84 5.61 5.45 7.04
N ALA A 85 4.92 4.34 7.26
CA ALA A 85 3.73 4.30 8.09
C ALA A 85 4.03 4.68 9.54
N ALA A 86 5.14 4.20 10.11
CA ALA A 86 5.60 4.59 11.43
C ALA A 86 5.97 6.08 11.49
N GLN A 87 6.77 6.56 10.52
CA GLN A 87 7.20 7.95 10.43
C GLN A 87 6.02 8.94 10.38
N PHE A 88 4.96 8.59 9.64
CA PHE A 88 3.76 9.43 9.50
C PHE A 88 2.63 9.04 10.46
N LYS A 89 2.88 8.15 11.43
CA LYS A 89 1.92 7.73 12.47
C LYS A 89 0.60 7.19 11.92
N ILE A 90 0.67 6.39 10.86
CA ILE A 90 -0.50 5.71 10.25
C ILE A 90 -0.44 4.18 10.35
N SER A 91 0.55 3.62 11.06
CA SER A 91 0.69 2.16 11.24
C SER A 91 -0.58 1.49 11.75
N GLU A 92 -1.19 2.06 12.81
CA GLU A 92 -2.41 1.51 13.41
C GLU A 92 -3.62 1.52 12.47
N LEU A 93 -3.71 2.52 11.59
CA LEU A 93 -4.80 2.64 10.62
C LEU A 93 -4.74 1.53 9.56
N LEU A 94 -3.54 1.06 9.26
CA LEU A 94 -3.24 0.09 8.21
C LEU A 94 -2.69 -1.22 8.77
N TYR A 95 -2.85 -1.45 10.08
CA TYR A 95 -2.17 -2.51 10.82
C TYR A 95 -2.29 -3.91 10.18
N PRO A 96 -3.46 -4.35 9.66
CA PRO A 96 -3.57 -5.66 9.00
C PRO A 96 -2.62 -5.86 7.81
N LEU A 97 -2.17 -4.79 7.15
CA LEU A 97 -1.22 -4.89 6.04
C LEU A 97 0.23 -5.08 6.53
N PHE A 98 0.53 -4.84 7.81
CA PHE A 98 1.89 -4.81 8.37
C PHE A 98 2.24 -5.96 9.32
N VAL A 99 1.32 -6.92 9.50
CA VAL A 99 1.62 -8.21 10.14
C VAL A 99 2.29 -9.16 9.16
N ASP A 100 2.85 -10.27 9.64
CA ASP A 100 3.54 -11.23 8.77
C ASP A 100 2.54 -11.89 7.81
N ASP A 101 1.43 -12.40 8.36
CA ASP A 101 0.31 -12.98 7.60
C ASP A 101 -0.97 -12.13 7.75
N PRO A 102 -1.35 -11.34 6.73
CA PRO A 102 -2.60 -10.58 6.76
C PRO A 102 -3.86 -11.45 6.81
N SER A 103 -3.83 -12.69 6.32
CA SER A 103 -5.03 -13.52 6.14
C SER A 103 -5.76 -13.83 7.45
N ILE A 104 -5.08 -13.70 8.59
CA ILE A 104 -5.64 -13.82 9.95
C ILE A 104 -6.76 -12.81 10.25
N PHE A 105 -6.91 -11.77 9.42
CA PHE A 105 -7.95 -10.74 9.56
C PHE A 105 -9.12 -10.89 8.57
N LEU A 106 -9.15 -11.95 7.76
CA LEU A 106 -10.24 -12.24 6.82
C LEU A 106 -11.45 -12.91 7.49
#